data_AF-A0A6J4KU26-F1
#
_entry.id   AF-A0A6J4KU26-F1
#
_cell.length_a   1.000
_cell.length_b   1.000
_cell.length_c   1.000
_cell.angle_alpha   90.00
_cell.angle_beta   90.00
_cell.angle_gamma   90.00
#
_symmetry.space_group_name_H-M   'P 1'
#
loop_
_entity.id
_entity.type
_entity.pdbx_description
1 polymer ?
#
loop_
_entity_poly.entity_id
_entity_poly.type
_entity_poly.pdbx_seq_one_letter_code
_entity_poly.pdbx_strand_id
1 'polypeptide(L)' 'MGAPHYYRIHGPTVLVEYDNRQGNANLVHTVWRDLEHDFGGALLRAHYARHRH' A
#
# COMPACT_ATOMS: atom_id res chain seq x y z
N MET A 1 -16.23 0.79 -17.42
CA MET A 1 -15.62 1.37 -16.21
C MET A 1 -16.24 0.70 -15.01
N GLY A 2 -15.45 0.37 -13.99
CA GLY A 2 -15.95 -0.24 -12.75
C GLY A 2 -16.59 0.81 -11.83
N ALA A 3 -17.27 0.36 -10.77
CA ALA A 3 -17.68 1.26 -9.70
C ALA A 3 -16.50 1.55 -8.77
N PRO A 4 -16.28 2.80 -8.34
CA PRO A 4 -15.26 3.12 -7.35
C PRO A 4 -15.58 2.39 -6.04
N HIS A 5 -14.58 1.72 -5.47
CA HIS A 5 -14.72 1.00 -4.22
C HIS A 5 -13.43 1.03 -3.40
N TYR A 6 -13.61 0.89 -2.08
CA TYR A 6 -12.55 0.85 -1.10
C TYR A 6 -12.86 -0.24 -0.08
N TYR A 7 -11.85 -1.03 0.26
CA TYR A 7 -11.95 -2.05 1.30
C TYR A 7 -10.78 -1.93 2.26
N ARG A 8 -11.06 -2.18 3.54
CA ARG A 8 -10.05 -2.23 4.59
C ARG A 8 -10.27 -3.45 5.46
N ILE A 9 -9.21 -4.21 5.67
CA ILE A 9 -9.15 -5.26 6.68
C ILE A 9 -8.13 -4.79 7.71
N HIS A 10 -8.57 -4.66 8.96
CA HIS A 10 -7.73 -4.18 10.05
C HIS A 10 -7.78 -5.19 11.20
N GLY A 11 -6.69 -5.94 11.32
CA GLY A 11 -6.43 -6.79 12.48
C GLY A 11 -5.50 -6.08 13.47
N PRO A 12 -5.26 -6.70 14.64
CA PRO A 12 -4.38 -6.14 15.66
C PRO A 12 -2.92 -5.98 15.20
N THR A 13 -2.47 -6.78 14.24
CA THR A 13 -1.07 -6.80 13.77
C THR A 13 -0.92 -6.51 12.27
N VAL A 14 -2.00 -6.55 11.51
CA VAL A 14 -1.97 -6.40 10.04
C VAL A 14 -3.03 -5.41 9.57
N LEU A 15 -2.63 -4.52 8.67
CA LEU A 15 -3.52 -3.64 7.93
C LEU A 15 -3.40 -3.94 6.42
N VAL A 16 -4.54 -4.15 5.77
CA VAL A 16 -4.64 -4.23 4.31
C VAL A 16 -5.64 -3.19 3.82
N GLU A 17 -5.22 -2.38 2.86
CA GLU A 17 -6.07 -1.41 2.18
C GLU A 17 -6.06 -1.66 0.68
N TYR A 18 -7.25 -1.58 0.08
CA TYR A 18 -7.46 -1.65 -1.35
C TYR A 18 -8.26 -0.40 -1.77
N ASP A 19 -7.74 0.36 -2.73
CA ASP A 19 -8.40 1.54 -3.31
C ASP A 19 -8.42 1.43 -4.83
N ASN A 20 -9.63 1.49 -5.40
CA ASN A 20 -9.83 1.61 -6.84
C ASN A 20 -10.77 2.77 -7.17
N ARG A 21 -10.51 3.96 -6.63
CA ARG A 21 -11.28 5.18 -6.92
C ARG A 21 -10.63 6.07 -7.97
N GLN A 22 -9.31 5.93 -8.18
CA GLN A 22 -8.56 6.73 -9.14
C GLN A 22 -8.77 6.24 -10.59
N GLY A 23 -8.55 7.13 -11.56
CA GLY A 23 -8.61 6.78 -12.99
C GLY A 23 -9.96 6.20 -13.44
N ASN A 24 -11.07 6.66 -12.86
CA ASN A 24 -12.42 6.10 -13.10
C ASN A 24 -12.55 4.60 -12.72
N ALA A 25 -12.01 4.25 -11.54
CA ALA A 25 -11.98 2.88 -11.04
C ALA A 25 -11.27 1.89 -11.97
N ASN A 26 -10.17 2.37 -12.56
CA ASN A 26 -9.30 1.61 -13.46
C ASN A 26 -7.81 1.69 -13.06
N LEU A 27 -7.54 2.19 -11.85
CA LEU A 27 -6.19 2.24 -11.29
C LEU A 27 -6.26 1.80 -9.83
N VAL A 28 -5.82 0.58 -9.60
CA VAL A 28 -5.82 -0.04 -8.27
C VAL A 28 -4.54 0.34 -7.53
N HIS A 29 -4.71 0.75 -6.27
CA HIS A 29 -3.65 0.86 -5.28
C HIS A 29 -3.94 -0.10 -4.12
N THR A 30 -2.93 -0.87 -3.73
CA THR A 30 -3.02 -1.79 -2.59
C THR A 30 -1.86 -1.53 -1.64
N VAL A 31 -2.17 -1.48 -0.35
CA VAL A 31 -1.17 -1.39 0.72
C VAL A 31 -1.35 -2.58 1.66
N TRP A 32 -0.23 -3.18 2.07
CA TRP A 32 -0.16 -4.14 3.15
C TRP A 32 0.89 -3.65 4.15
N ARG A 33 0.52 -3.60 5.43
CA ARG A 33 1.44 -3.28 6.53
C ARG A 33 1.40 -4.33 7.62
N ASP A 34 2.58 -4.61 8.14
CA ASP A 34 2.79 -5.18 9.47
C ASP A 34 2.86 -4.02 10.48
N LEU A 35 1.94 -3.99 11.43
CA LEU A 35 1.83 -2.90 12.42
C LEU A 35 2.83 -3.03 13.57
N GLU A 36 3.43 -4.20 13.76
CA GLU A 36 4.40 -4.47 14.82
C GLU A 36 5.83 -4.22 14.37
N HIS A 37 6.14 -4.51 13.11
CA HIS A 37 7.50 -4.45 12.56
C HIS A 37 7.69 -3.40 11.46
N ASP A 38 6.64 -2.61 11.16
CA ASP A 38 6.58 -1.61 10.08
C ASP A 38 7.21 -2.13 8.78
N PHE A 39 6.87 -3.37 8.43
CA PHE A 39 7.25 -3.94 7.15
C PHE A 39 6.58 -3.10 6.06
N GLY A 40 7.38 -2.41 5.24
CA GLY A 40 6.92 -1.35 4.35
C GLY A 40 7.43 0.07 4.69
N GLY A 41 8.32 0.20 5.68
CA GLY A 41 9.08 1.42 5.92
C GLY A 41 9.95 1.87 4.72
N ALA A 42 10.88 2.79 4.94
CA ALA A 42 11.65 3.45 3.88
C ALA A 42 12.72 2.56 3.19
N LEU A 43 12.56 1.24 3.13
CA LEU A 43 13.50 0.28 2.54
C LEU A 43 13.91 0.65 1.10
N LEU A 44 12.95 1.04 0.27
CA LEU A 44 13.24 1.50 -1.10
C LEU A 44 14.03 2.81 -1.11
N ARG A 45 13.68 3.77 -0.24
CA ARG A 45 14.42 5.02 -0.06
C ARG A 45 15.85 4.77 0.46
N ALA A 46 16.01 3.83 1.38
CA ALA A 46 17.31 3.41 1.92
C ALA A 46 18.16 2.69 0.86
N HIS A 47 17.54 1.92 -0.03
CA HIS A 47 18.19 1.31 -1.18
C HIS A 47 18.76 2.37 -2.13
N TYR A 48 17.99 3.39 -2.52
CA TYR A 48 18.49 4.52 -3.33
C TYR A 48 19.59 5.34 -2.62
N ALA A 49 19.52 5.46 -1.29
CA ALA A 49 20.57 6.14 -0.54
C ALA A 49 21.89 5.34 -0.49
N ARG A 50 21.82 4.00 -0.51
CA ARG A 50 22.98 3.10 -0.49
C ARG A 50 23.52 2.77 -1.88
N HIS A 51 22.69 2.83 -2.91
CA HIS A 51 23.05 2.53 -4.29
C HIS A 51 22.68 3.70 -5.18
N ARG A 52 23.70 4.44 -5.63
CA ARG A 52 23.56 5.42 -6.71
C ARG A 52 23.38 4.65 -8.01
N HIS A 53 22.16 4.66 -8.53
CA HIS A 53 21.85 4.33 -9.91
C HIS A 53 22.05 5.55 -10.80
#